data_AF-A0A9W7Y267-F1
#
_entry.id   AF-A0A9W7Y267-F1
#
_cell.length_a   1.000
_cell.length_b   1.000
_cell.length_c   1.000
_cell.angle_alpha   90.00
_cell.angle_beta   90.00
_cell.angle_gamma   90.00
#
_symmetry.space_group_name_H-M   'P 1'
#
loop_
_entity.id
_entity.type
_entity.pdbx_description
1 polymer ?
#
loop_
_entity_poly.entity_id
_entity_poly.type
_entity_poly.pdbx_seq_one_letter_code
_entity_poly.pdbx_strand_id
1 'polypeptide(L)'
;MVQYVHRVDMGRLADYVRNVVGGGGGSGVVAKKHFNFRLADQEWTARMTGFERNGVSPFGARVMWPVVLCEEITRLSPPVLWIGAGHVDYKLAMPVDTFVKATECLIADISVPDDSE
;
A
#
# COMPACT_ATOMS: atom_id res chain seq x y z
N MET A 1 -10.46 -7.70 10.60
CA MET A 1 -9.35 -6.87 11.13
C MET A 1 -8.07 -7.45 10.56
N VAL A 2 -7.35 -6.72 9.71
CA VAL A 2 -6.09 -7.17 9.05
C VAL A 2 -4.89 -6.43 9.63
N GLN A 3 -5.08 -5.14 9.94
CA GLN A 3 -4.08 -4.30 10.61
C GLN A 3 -3.77 -4.88 12.01
N TYR A 4 -2.48 -5.01 12.35
CA TYR A 4 -1.93 -5.61 13.59
C TYR A 4 -2.01 -7.14 13.72
N VAL A 5 -2.62 -7.83 12.76
CA VAL A 5 -2.65 -9.31 12.72
C VAL A 5 -1.78 -9.83 11.57
N HIS A 6 -1.55 -8.99 10.57
CA HIS A 6 -0.68 -9.27 9.44
C HIS A 6 0.33 -8.14 9.25
N ARG A 7 1.54 -8.50 8.82
CA ARG A 7 2.59 -7.58 8.39
C ARG A 7 2.86 -7.72 6.89
N VAL A 8 3.38 -6.66 6.29
CA VAL A 8 3.75 -6.66 4.86
C VAL A 8 5.03 -7.47 4.65
N ASP A 9 4.99 -8.42 3.73
CA ASP A 9 6.14 -9.18 3.25
C ASP A 9 6.81 -8.41 2.09
N MET A 10 7.96 -7.82 2.37
CA MET A 10 8.72 -7.02 1.40
C MET A 10 9.25 -7.85 0.23
N GLY A 11 9.46 -9.16 0.42
CA GLY A 11 9.87 -10.08 -0.62
C GLY A 11 8.76 -10.32 -1.64
N ARG A 12 7.55 -10.62 -1.15
CA ARG A 12 6.34 -10.76 -1.97
C ARG A 12 6.01 -9.47 -2.71
N LEU A 13 6.11 -8.32 -2.02
CA LEU A 13 5.91 -7.01 -2.65
C LEU A 13 6.89 -6.78 -3.80
N ALA A 14 8.18 -7.05 -3.58
CA ALA A 14 9.18 -6.88 -4.63
C ALA A 14 8.96 -7.81 -5.82
N ASP A 15 8.59 -9.07 -5.57
CA ASP A 15 8.30 -10.04 -6.62
C ASP A 15 7.06 -9.63 -7.43
N TYR A 16 6.01 -9.14 -6.76
CA TYR A 16 4.81 -8.64 -7.42
C TYR A 16 5.10 -7.42 -8.30
N VAL A 17 5.75 -6.38 -7.74
CA VAL A 17 6.07 -5.15 -8.49
C VAL A 17 6.98 -5.46 -9.68
N ARG A 18 7.95 -6.37 -9.52
CA ARG A 18 8.81 -6.83 -10.62
C ARG A 18 8.02 -7.47 -11.74
N ASN A 19 7.01 -8.29 -11.42
CA ASN A 19 6.17 -8.94 -12.43
C ASN A 19 5.28 -7.92 -13.15
N VAL A 20 4.76 -6.91 -12.44
CA VAL A 20 3.95 -5.83 -13.04
C VAL A 20 4.80 -4.96 -13.97
N VAL A 21 5.99 -4.52 -13.53
CA VAL A 21 6.89 -3.65 -14.32
C VAL A 21 7.58 -4.41 -15.46
N GLY A 22 7.86 -5.70 -15.28
CA GLY A 22 8.57 -6.53 -16.24
C GLY A 22 7.78 -6.88 -17.52
N GLY A 23 6.46 -6.67 -17.54
CA GLY A 23 5.61 -6.76 -18.74
C GLY A 23 5.49 -8.18 -19.33
N GLY A 24 4.27 -8.71 -19.36
CA GLY A 24 3.90 -9.97 -20.00
C GLY A 24 4.10 -10.03 -21.53
N GLY A 25 5.32 -9.87 -22.04
CA GLY A 25 5.61 -10.02 -23.48
C GLY A 25 6.94 -9.48 -24.03
N GLY A 26 7.88 -8.99 -23.21
CA GLY A 26 9.13 -8.40 -23.71
C GLY A 26 10.34 -8.77 -22.86
N SER A 27 11.47 -9.04 -23.53
CA SER A 27 12.74 -9.50 -22.93
C SER A 27 13.32 -8.52 -21.91
N GLY A 28 13.02 -8.70 -20.63
CA GLY A 28 13.73 -7.96 -19.57
C GLY A 28 13.03 -7.96 -18.22
N VAL A 29 12.90 -9.13 -17.59
CA VAL A 29 12.54 -9.18 -16.16
C VAL A 29 13.63 -8.43 -15.39
N VAL A 30 13.29 -7.25 -14.86
CA VAL A 30 14.22 -6.43 -14.07
C VAL A 30 14.70 -7.27 -12.89
N ALA A 31 16.02 -7.41 -12.73
CA ALA A 31 16.57 -8.26 -11.69
C ALA A 31 16.15 -7.76 -10.29
N LYS A 32 15.83 -8.69 -9.37
CA LYS A 32 15.34 -8.39 -8.01
C LYS A 32 16.24 -7.40 -7.24
N LYS A 33 17.54 -7.42 -7.50
CA LYS A 33 18.54 -6.48 -6.94
C LYS A 33 18.28 -5.00 -7.25
N HIS A 34 17.46 -4.68 -8.26
CA HIS A 34 17.09 -3.31 -8.60
C HIS A 34 15.88 -2.80 -7.81
N PHE A 35 15.23 -3.66 -7.01
CA PHE A 35 14.14 -3.29 -6.13
C PHE A 35 14.63 -3.25 -4.69
N ASN A 36 14.78 -2.05 -4.14
CA ASN A 36 15.21 -1.80 -2.77
C ASN A 36 14.17 -0.95 -2.06
N PHE A 37 13.10 -1.58 -1.57
CA PHE A 37 12.06 -0.91 -0.82
C PHE A 37 12.54 -0.60 0.60
N ARG A 38 12.39 0.66 1.02
CA ARG A 38 12.69 1.13 2.37
C ARG A 38 11.52 1.94 2.88
N LEU A 39 11.35 1.98 4.19
CA LEU A 39 10.42 2.92 4.80
C LEU A 39 10.89 4.34 4.49
N ALA A 40 9.97 5.16 4.00
CA ALA A 40 10.22 6.59 3.84
C ALA A 40 10.41 7.24 5.21
N ASP A 41 11.40 8.12 5.33
CA ASP A 41 11.54 8.94 6.53
C ASP A 41 10.44 10.01 6.60
N GLN A 42 10.34 10.67 7.76
CA GLN A 42 9.29 11.63 8.04
C GLN A 42 9.39 12.89 7.17
N GLU A 43 10.61 13.37 6.90
CA GLU A 43 10.83 14.57 6.08
C GLU A 43 10.40 14.30 4.63
N TRP A 44 10.82 13.15 4.09
CA TRP A 44 10.43 12.70 2.77
C TRP A 44 8.92 12.49 2.66
N THR A 45 8.31 11.87 3.66
CA THR A 45 6.85 11.66 3.72
C THR A 45 6.10 13.00 3.70
N ALA A 46 6.48 13.96 4.56
CA ALA A 46 5.83 15.27 4.60
C ALA A 46 6.03 16.05 3.29
N ARG A 47 7.21 15.95 2.68
CA ARG A 47 7.51 16.58 1.38
C ARG A 47 6.65 16.00 0.26
N MET A 48 6.62 14.68 0.12
CA MET A 48 5.95 13.99 -0.99
C MET A 48 4.44 13.94 -0.84
N THR A 49 3.95 13.70 0.38
CA THR A 49 2.52 13.53 0.63
C THR A 49 1.85 14.84 1.02
N GLY A 50 2.57 15.75 1.67
CA GLY A 50 1.96 16.93 2.31
C GLY A 50 1.36 16.64 3.70
N PHE A 51 1.45 15.40 4.18
CA PHE A 51 0.90 14.96 5.45
C PHE A 51 2.00 14.55 6.42
N GLU A 52 1.74 14.77 7.70
CA GLU A 52 2.61 14.30 8.78
C GLU A 52 2.39 12.81 9.07
N ARG A 53 3.31 12.24 9.87
CA ARG A 53 3.24 10.86 10.34
C ARG A 53 1.86 10.58 10.96
N ASN A 54 1.33 9.37 10.72
CA ASN A 54 0.00 8.90 11.17
C ASN A 54 -1.22 9.57 10.51
N GLY A 55 -1.03 10.64 9.74
CA GLY A 55 -2.08 11.31 8.97
C GLY A 55 -2.07 11.01 7.46
N VAL A 56 -1.07 10.26 6.96
CA VAL A 56 -0.89 10.01 5.52
C VAL A 56 -2.14 9.40 4.89
N SER A 57 -2.56 10.00 3.79
CA SER A 57 -3.67 9.57 2.94
C SER A 57 -3.19 9.43 1.49
N PRO A 58 -3.67 8.44 0.72
CA PRO A 58 -3.50 8.42 -0.73
C PRO A 58 -4.34 9.51 -1.44
N PHE A 59 -5.30 10.12 -0.75
CA PHE A 59 -6.14 11.19 -1.27
C PHE A 59 -5.61 12.55 -0.84
N GLY A 60 -5.62 13.52 -1.78
CA GLY A 60 -5.21 14.90 -1.50
C GLY A 60 -3.70 15.07 -1.29
N ALA A 61 -2.90 14.06 -1.63
CA ALA A 61 -1.46 14.12 -1.52
C ALA A 61 -0.83 15.05 -2.57
N ARG A 62 0.33 15.65 -2.27
CA ARG A 62 1.04 16.53 -3.20
C ARG A 62 1.53 15.82 -4.46
N VAL A 63 1.96 14.57 -4.32
CA VAL A 63 2.41 13.71 -5.42
C VAL A 63 1.58 12.44 -5.37
N MET A 64 1.05 12.01 -6.51
CA MET A 64 0.38 10.70 -6.61
C MET A 64 1.43 9.59 -6.71
N TRP A 65 1.25 8.51 -5.96
CA TRP A 65 2.09 7.31 -6.04
C TRP A 65 1.23 6.06 -6.28
N PRO A 66 1.79 5.01 -6.92
CA PRO A 66 1.10 3.74 -7.04
C PRO A 66 0.78 3.16 -5.65
N VAL A 67 -0.46 2.72 -5.46
CA VAL A 67 -0.91 2.06 -4.23
C VAL A 67 -0.93 0.55 -4.48
N VAL A 68 -0.33 -0.22 -3.57
CA VAL A 68 -0.49 -1.68 -3.51
C VAL A 68 -1.33 -2.02 -2.28
N LEU A 69 -2.49 -2.61 -2.51
CA LEU A 69 -3.44 -3.04 -1.49
C LEU A 69 -3.23 -4.54 -1.19
N CYS A 70 -3.14 -4.87 0.10
CA CYS A 70 -3.11 -6.28 0.52
C CYS A 70 -4.41 -6.97 0.14
N GLU A 71 -4.32 -8.14 -0.49
CA GLU A 71 -5.47 -8.89 -0.97
C GLU A 71 -6.49 -9.20 0.14
N GLU A 72 -6.02 -9.45 1.37
CA GLU A 72 -6.85 -9.67 2.55
C GLU A 72 -7.86 -8.54 2.80
N ILE A 73 -7.52 -7.30 2.44
CA ILE A 73 -8.40 -6.13 2.63
C ILE A 73 -9.66 -6.24 1.76
N THR A 74 -9.55 -6.89 0.59
CA THR A 74 -10.70 -7.13 -0.31
C THR A 74 -11.72 -8.12 0.27
N ARG A 75 -11.31 -8.91 1.27
CA ARG A 75 -12.12 -9.95 1.92
C ARG A 75 -12.70 -9.53 3.26
N LEU A 76 -12.59 -8.25 3.63
CA LEU A 76 -13.15 -7.74 4.88
C LEU A 76 -14.67 -7.96 4.96
N SER A 77 -15.14 -8.31 6.14
CA SER A 77 -16.57 -8.42 6.48
C SER A 77 -16.82 -7.72 7.82
N PRO A 78 -17.52 -6.56 7.84
CA PRO A 78 -18.05 -5.83 6.68
C PRO A 78 -16.92 -5.27 5.76
N PRO A 79 -17.19 -5.06 4.45
CA PRO A 79 -16.18 -4.64 3.46
C PRO A 79 -15.87 -3.14 3.54
N VAL A 80 -15.39 -2.70 4.70
CA VAL A 80 -15.04 -1.30 5.00
C VAL A 80 -13.60 -1.24 5.48
N LEU A 81 -12.80 -0.34 4.92
CA LEU A 81 -11.45 -0.04 5.41
C LEU A 81 -11.36 1.33 6.06
N TRP A 82 -10.35 1.51 6.91
CA TRP A 82 -10.02 2.76 7.58
C TRP A 82 -8.61 3.20 7.17
N ILE A 83 -8.45 4.44 6.72
CA ILE A 83 -7.16 5.02 6.29
C ILE A 83 -6.97 6.41 6.90
N GLY A 84 -5.74 6.93 6.87
CA GLY A 84 -5.47 8.33 7.25
C GLY A 84 -6.26 9.32 6.38
N ALA A 85 -6.65 10.46 6.97
CA ALA A 85 -7.45 11.49 6.30
C ALA A 85 -6.71 12.83 6.15
N GLY A 86 -5.38 12.80 6.10
CA GLY A 86 -4.53 14.00 5.98
C GLY A 86 -4.19 14.69 7.31
N HIS A 87 -4.68 14.16 8.44
CA HIS A 87 -4.37 14.63 9.79
C HIS A 87 -4.26 13.44 10.74
N VAL A 88 -3.47 13.59 11.82
CA VAL A 88 -3.24 12.51 12.79
C VAL A 88 -4.53 12.02 13.47
N ASP A 89 -5.45 12.96 13.75
CA ASP A 89 -6.71 12.68 14.46
C ASP A 89 -7.86 12.25 13.55
N TYR A 90 -7.67 12.26 12.22
CA TYR A 90 -8.75 11.98 11.28
C TYR A 90 -8.50 10.71 10.47
N LYS A 91 -9.57 9.91 10.33
CA LYS A 91 -9.61 8.70 9.52
C LYS A 91 -10.79 8.74 8.55
N LEU A 92 -10.58 8.19 7.36
CA LEU A 92 -11.66 7.93 6.40
C LEU A 92 -12.08 6.48 6.54
N ALA A 93 -13.37 6.25 6.78
CA ALA A 93 -14.01 4.95 6.63
C ALA A 93 -14.72 4.92 5.27
N MET A 94 -14.45 3.91 4.45
CA MET A 94 -15.14 3.76 3.17
C MET A 94 -15.24 2.30 2.73
N PRO A 95 -16.22 1.98 1.85
CA PRO A 95 -16.29 0.67 1.23
C PRO A 95 -15.00 0.35 0.46
N VAL A 96 -14.57 -0.91 0.55
CA VAL A 96 -13.33 -1.36 -0.11
C VAL A 96 -13.41 -1.20 -1.63
N ASP A 97 -14.57 -1.47 -2.23
CA ASP A 97 -14.78 -1.33 -3.67
C ASP A 97 -14.64 0.13 -4.13
N THR A 98 -15.09 1.08 -3.31
CA THR A 98 -15.00 2.52 -3.56
C THR A 98 -13.54 2.95 -3.54
N PHE A 99 -12.76 2.48 -2.57
CA PHE A 99 -11.32 2.74 -2.50
C PHE A 99 -10.57 2.20 -3.72
N VAL A 100 -10.83 0.94 -4.09
CA VAL A 100 -10.19 0.29 -5.25
C VAL A 100 -10.51 1.06 -6.53
N LYS A 101 -11.78 1.43 -6.75
CA LYS A 101 -12.19 2.22 -7.93
C LYS A 101 -11.55 3.62 -7.95
N ALA A 102 -11.47 4.29 -6.80
CA ALA A 102 -10.95 5.64 -6.71
C ALA A 102 -9.42 5.74 -6.85
N THR A 103 -8.70 4.68 -6.48
CA THR A 103 -7.23 4.69 -6.47
C THR A 103 -6.61 3.88 -7.61
N GLU A 104 -7.40 3.04 -8.29
CA GLU A 104 -6.92 2.07 -9.28
C GLU A 104 -5.72 1.25 -8.74
N CYS A 105 -5.76 0.95 -7.44
CA CYS A 105 -4.65 0.31 -6.74
C CYS A 105 -4.37 -1.11 -7.27
N LEU A 106 -3.11 -1.51 -7.21
CA LEU A 106 -2.71 -2.89 -7.46
C LEU A 106 -3.11 -3.75 -6.26
N ILE A 107 -3.72 -4.92 -6.50
CA ILE A 107 -4.10 -5.86 -5.44
C ILE A 107 -3.14 -7.04 -5.47
N ALA A 108 -2.56 -7.37 -4.32
CA ALA A 108 -1.54 -8.41 -4.22
C ALA A 108 -1.59 -9.16 -2.87
N ASP A 109 -1.34 -10.47 -2.90
CA ASP A 109 -1.01 -11.26 -1.71
C ASP A 109 0.42 -10.92 -1.26
N ILE A 110 0.52 -9.92 -0.39
CA ILE A 110 1.78 -9.38 0.12
C ILE A 110 1.79 -9.28 1.65
N SER A 111 0.86 -9.96 2.32
CA SER A 111 0.79 -9.96 3.78
C SER A 111 1.01 -11.35 4.33
N VAL A 112 1.61 -11.43 5.51
CA VAL A 112 1.78 -12.67 6.28
C VAL A 112 1.28 -12.42 7.70
N PRO A 113 0.75 -13.45 8.39
CA PRO A 113 0.42 -13.33 9.80
C PRO A 113 1.60 -12.75 10.59
N ASP A 114 1.29 -11.87 11.53
CA ASP A 114 2.25 -11.28 12.45
C ASP A 114 2.29 -12.15 13.71
N ASP A 115 3.36 -12.91 13.89
CA ASP A 115 3.56 -13.80 15.04
C ASP A 115 4.09 -13.03 16.28
N SER A 116 3.99 -11.70 16.29
CA SER A 116 4.36 -10.89 17.44
C SER A 116 3.26 -10.95 18.50
N GLU A 117 3.47 -11.83 19.50
CA GLU A 117 2.76 -11.81 20.79
C GLU A 117 3.07 -10.55 21.61
#